data_AF-A0A6L9L6E8-F1
#
_entry.id   AF-A0A6L9L6E8-F1
#
_cell.length_a   1.000
_cell.length_b   1.000
_cell.length_c   1.000
_cell.angle_alpha   90.00
_cell.angle_beta   90.00
_cell.angle_gamma   90.00
#
_symmetry.space_group_name_H-M   'P 1'
#
loop_
_entity.id
_entity.type
_entity.pdbx_description
1 polymer ?
#
loop_
_entity_poly.entity_id
_entity_poly.type
_entity_poly.pdbx_seq_one_letter_code
_entity_poly.pdbx_strand_id
1 'polypeptide(L)'
;MPKTFTLINQAGPVVAPVAAKSVLINTSDSNLLVTNEEIDEAIKNLPFSAKNAVLNALYAVKPGSSLSLTAGTHTVAFVSSVGTAVLLVDKK
;
A
#
# COMPACT_ATOMS: atom_id res chain seq x y z
N MET A 1 8.50 -18.34 -14.92
CA MET A 1 7.11 -17.82 -15.03
C MET A 1 7.17 -16.30 -15.12
N PRO A 2 6.21 -15.63 -15.77
CA PRO A 2 6.29 -14.20 -16.00
C PRO A 2 5.97 -13.40 -14.72
N LYS A 3 6.86 -12.47 -14.39
CA LYS A 3 6.62 -11.41 -13.41
C LYS A 3 5.79 -10.31 -14.08
N THR A 4 4.78 -9.81 -13.38
CA THR A 4 4.02 -8.63 -13.85
C THR A 4 4.26 -7.45 -12.94
N PHE A 5 4.46 -6.27 -13.54
CA PHE A 5 4.64 -5.01 -12.83
C PHE A 5 3.46 -4.10 -13.17
N THR A 6 2.74 -3.65 -12.15
CA THR A 6 1.61 -2.73 -12.30
C THR A 6 1.96 -1.41 -11.64
N LEU A 7 1.94 -0.33 -12.42
CA LEU A 7 2.12 1.02 -11.89
C LEU A 7 0.86 1.43 -11.11
N ILE A 8 1.07 2.01 -9.93
CA ILE A 8 0.06 2.63 -9.08
C ILE A 8 0.42 4.10 -8.96
N ASN A 9 -0.41 4.97 -9.50
CA ASN A 9 -0.21 6.43 -9.53
C ASN A 9 -1.42 7.21 -8.97
N GLN A 10 -2.37 6.50 -8.38
CA GLN A 10 -3.54 7.05 -7.73
C GLN A 10 -3.88 6.22 -6.49
N ALA A 11 -4.45 6.85 -5.48
CA ALA A 11 -4.93 6.15 -4.30
C ALA A 11 -6.12 5.24 -4.68
N GLY A 12 -6.23 4.09 -4.03
CA GLY A 12 -7.30 3.14 -4.31
C GLY A 12 -6.97 1.70 -3.90
N PRO A 13 -7.88 0.77 -4.21
CA PRO A 13 -7.70 -0.64 -3.90
C PRO A 13 -6.65 -1.28 -4.80
N VAL A 14 -5.81 -2.12 -4.22
CA VAL A 14 -4.81 -2.94 -4.89
C VAL A 14 -5.01 -4.39 -4.49
N VAL A 15 -5.11 -5.29 -5.46
CA VAL A 15 -5.39 -6.71 -5.21
C VAL A 15 -4.10 -7.52 -5.29
N ALA A 16 -3.76 -8.17 -4.18
CA ALA A 16 -2.71 -9.17 -4.10
C ALA A 16 -3.32 -10.58 -4.33
N PRO A 17 -3.05 -11.23 -5.48
CA PRO A 17 -3.61 -12.54 -5.81
C PRO A 17 -3.17 -13.67 -4.86
N VAL A 18 -4.10 -14.60 -4.57
CA VAL A 18 -3.87 -15.75 -3.67
C VAL A 18 -2.79 -16.71 -4.16
N ALA A 19 -2.69 -16.92 -5.47
CA ALA A 19 -1.77 -17.90 -6.07
C ALA A 19 -0.37 -17.32 -6.42
N ALA A 20 -0.05 -16.10 -5.99
CA ALA A 20 1.20 -15.45 -6.36
C ALA A 20 1.79 -14.61 -5.23
N LYS A 21 3.11 -14.42 -5.25
CA LYS A 21 3.78 -13.52 -4.30
C LYS A 21 3.63 -12.09 -4.80
N SER A 22 3.12 -11.21 -3.95
CA SER A 22 2.90 -9.80 -4.28
C SER A 22 3.81 -8.91 -3.43
N VAL A 23 4.54 -8.01 -4.08
CA VAL A 23 5.43 -7.04 -3.44
C VAL A 23 5.05 -5.66 -3.92
N LEU A 24 4.73 -4.77 -3.00
CA LEU A 24 4.49 -3.36 -3.27
C LEU A 24 5.77 -2.58 -3.03
N ILE A 25 6.18 -1.78 -4.00
CA ILE A 25 7.42 -0.99 -3.96
C ILE A 25 7.02 0.48 -3.99
N ASN A 26 7.40 1.24 -2.97
CA ASN A 26 7.20 2.68 -2.96
C ASN A 26 8.32 3.37 -3.76
N THR A 27 7.98 3.90 -4.94
CA THR A 27 8.90 4.61 -5.82
C THR A 27 8.76 6.13 -5.73
N SER A 28 7.96 6.62 -4.79
CA SER A 28 7.74 8.05 -4.56
C SER A 28 8.71 8.63 -3.55
N ASP A 29 8.77 9.95 -3.51
CA ASP A 29 9.56 10.72 -2.53
C ASP A 29 8.85 10.89 -1.17
N SER A 30 7.65 10.32 -1.01
CA SER A 30 6.85 10.40 0.21
C SER A 30 6.43 9.02 0.72
N ASN A 31 5.92 8.96 1.95
CA ASN A 31 5.39 7.70 2.47
C ASN A 31 4.17 7.23 1.66
N LEU A 32 4.10 5.92 1.47
CA LEU A 32 2.94 5.22 0.93
C LEU A 32 2.21 4.55 2.09
N LEU A 33 0.93 4.83 2.27
CA LEU A 33 0.10 4.20 3.29
C LEU A 33 -0.56 2.97 2.68
N VAL A 34 -0.46 1.84 3.39
CA VAL A 34 -1.03 0.57 2.97
C VAL A 34 -1.88 0.00 4.10
N THR A 35 -3.18 -0.01 3.92
CA THR A 35 -4.17 -0.51 4.88
C THR A 35 -5.09 -1.54 4.24
N ASN A 36 -6.08 -2.00 4.98
CA ASN A 36 -7.19 -2.81 4.48
C ASN A 36 -8.50 -2.28 5.10
N GLU A 37 -9.62 -2.83 4.69
CA GLU A 37 -10.95 -2.39 5.15
C GLU A 37 -11.10 -2.47 6.68
N GLU A 38 -10.57 -3.53 7.31
CA GLU A 38 -10.61 -3.69 8.77
C GLU A 38 -9.85 -2.58 9.51
N ILE A 39 -8.65 -2.24 9.03
CA ILE A 39 -7.83 -1.16 9.58
C ILE A 39 -8.52 0.19 9.35
N ASP A 40 -9.03 0.42 8.14
CA ASP A 40 -9.71 1.68 7.77
C ASP A 40 -10.94 1.92 8.66
N GLU A 41 -11.70 0.86 8.95
CA GLU A 41 -12.83 0.87 9.87
C GLU A 41 -12.40 1.10 11.33
N ALA A 42 -11.30 0.46 11.78
CA ALA A 42 -10.79 0.62 13.14
C ALA A 42 -10.32 2.07 13.43
N ILE A 43 -9.76 2.75 12.43
CA ILE A 43 -9.23 4.11 12.59
C ILE A 43 -10.22 5.21 12.18
N LYS A 44 -11.41 4.87 11.65
CA LYS A 44 -12.34 5.87 11.08
C LYS A 44 -12.82 6.92 12.09
N ASN A 45 -12.93 6.53 13.36
CA ASN A 45 -13.41 7.39 14.44
C ASN A 45 -12.27 8.17 15.12
N LEU A 46 -11.01 7.96 14.74
CA LEU A 46 -9.89 8.71 15.31
C LEU A 46 -9.87 10.14 14.75
N PRO A 47 -9.55 11.15 15.58
CA PRO A 47 -9.32 12.50 15.08
C PRO A 47 -8.18 12.50 14.06
N PHE A 48 -8.25 13.40 13.07
CA PHE A 48 -7.35 13.42 11.91
C PHE A 48 -5.86 13.30 12.28
N SER A 49 -5.42 14.05 13.30
CA SER A 49 -4.03 14.01 13.76
C SER A 49 -3.61 12.63 14.31
N ALA A 50 -4.48 11.97 15.06
CA ALA A 50 -4.21 10.65 15.62
C ALA A 50 -4.25 9.57 14.51
N LYS A 51 -5.21 9.67 13.59
CA LYS A 51 -5.30 8.81 12.41
C LYS A 51 -4.01 8.87 11.59
N ASN A 52 -3.54 10.07 11.27
CA ASN A 52 -2.30 10.25 10.51
C ASN A 52 -1.05 9.76 11.25
N ALA A 53 -0.98 9.93 12.57
CA ALA A 53 0.13 9.41 13.37
C ALA A 53 0.18 7.87 13.32
N VAL A 54 -0.97 7.19 13.48
CA VAL A 54 -1.08 5.72 13.40
C VAL A 54 -0.71 5.23 12.00
N LEU A 55 -1.27 5.85 10.96
CA LEU A 55 -0.98 5.50 9.57
C LEU A 55 0.51 5.62 9.25
N ASN A 56 1.15 6.72 9.65
CA ASN A 56 2.58 6.92 9.40
C ASN A 56 3.49 6.01 10.24
N ALA A 57 3.06 5.63 11.45
CA ALA A 57 3.86 4.81 12.34
C ALA A 57 3.81 3.31 11.97
N LEU A 58 2.64 2.80 11.60
CA LEU A 58 2.40 1.36 11.47
C LEU A 58 2.18 0.89 10.03
N TYR A 59 1.65 1.77 9.17
CA TYR A 59 1.15 1.39 7.85
C TYR A 59 1.88 2.12 6.71
N ALA A 60 2.96 2.85 7.02
CA ALA A 60 3.77 3.54 6.03
C ALA A 60 4.87 2.64 5.45
N VAL A 61 4.91 2.57 4.13
CA VAL A 61 6.05 2.12 3.35
C VAL A 61 6.86 3.35 2.98
N LYS A 62 8.09 3.44 3.51
CA LYS A 62 8.99 4.58 3.25
C LYS A 62 9.42 4.66 1.78
N PRO A 63 9.81 5.85 1.29
CA PRO A 63 10.43 6.02 -0.03
C PRO A 63 11.54 4.99 -0.29
N GLY A 64 11.50 4.33 -1.46
CA GLY A 64 12.48 3.32 -1.87
C GLY A 64 12.34 1.95 -1.19
N SER A 65 11.45 1.81 -0.21
CA SER A 65 11.20 0.53 0.47
C SER A 65 10.15 -0.31 -0.24
N SER A 66 10.15 -1.60 0.08
CA SER A 66 9.15 -2.56 -0.40
C SER A 66 8.42 -3.24 0.75
N LEU A 67 7.16 -3.59 0.54
CA LEU A 67 6.31 -4.34 1.45
C LEU A 67 5.79 -5.60 0.75
N SER A 68 5.98 -6.76 1.37
CA SER A 68 5.33 -8.00 0.93
C SER A 68 3.85 -7.96 1.33
N LEU A 69 2.96 -8.12 0.36
CA LEU A 69 1.52 -8.13 0.59
C LEU A 69 1.05 -9.57 0.81
N THR A 70 0.22 -9.76 1.84
CA THR A 70 -0.61 -10.96 1.96
C THR A 70 -1.70 -10.94 0.89
N ALA A 71 -2.22 -12.11 0.56
CA ALA A 71 -3.32 -12.22 -0.40
C ALA A 71 -4.57 -11.47 0.10
N GLY A 72 -5.22 -10.74 -0.80
CA GLY A 72 -6.41 -9.93 -0.48
C GLY A 72 -6.38 -8.55 -1.12
N THR A 73 -7.31 -7.70 -0.70
CA THR A 73 -7.41 -6.31 -1.15
C THR A 73 -6.78 -5.39 -0.11
N HIS A 74 -5.88 -4.53 -0.55
CA HIS A 74 -5.24 -3.50 0.27
C HIS A 74 -5.62 -2.12 -0.25
N THR A 75 -5.93 -1.20 0.65
CA THR A 75 -6.12 0.21 0.33
C THR A 75 -4.74 0.87 0.29
N VAL A 76 -4.41 1.51 -0.84
CA VAL A 76 -3.16 2.25 -1.00
C VAL A 76 -3.45 3.73 -1.10
N ALA A 77 -2.75 4.55 -0.31
CA ALA A 77 -2.86 6.00 -0.34
C ALA A 77 -1.49 6.66 -0.28
N PHE A 78 -1.31 7.77 -0.99
CA PHE A 78 -0.08 8.54 -0.95
C PHE A 78 -0.20 9.67 0.08
N VAL A 79 0.85 9.88 0.89
CA VAL A 79 0.87 11.01 1.83
C VAL A 79 0.94 12.35 1.07
N SER A 80 1.65 12.37 -0.07
CA SER A 80 1.63 13.47 -1.04
C SER A 80 0.49 13.26 -2.06
N SER A 81 -0.08 14.35 -2.58
CA SER A 81 -1.05 14.30 -3.70
C SER A 81 -0.44 13.75 -5.00
N VAL A 82 0.88 13.67 -5.07
CA VAL A 82 1.63 13.08 -6.18
C VAL A 82 2.51 11.96 -5.60
N GLY A 83 2.26 10.73 -6.06
CA GLY A 83 3.07 9.58 -5.67
C GLY A 83 2.95 8.43 -6.67
N THR A 84 3.99 7.62 -6.71
CA THR A 84 4.09 6.43 -7.55
C THR A 84 4.51 5.23 -6.71
N ALA A 85 3.92 4.08 -7.00
CA ALA A 85 4.30 2.80 -6.46
C ALA A 85 4.20 1.74 -7.57
N VAL A 86 4.88 0.61 -7.38
CA VAL A 86 4.83 -0.52 -8.32
C VAL A 86 4.43 -1.76 -7.55
N LEU A 87 3.38 -2.43 -8.03
CA LEU A 87 3.03 -3.78 -7.59
C LEU A 87 3.74 -4.80 -8.48
N LEU A 88 4.64 -5.56 -7.89
CA LEU A 88 5.25 -6.74 -8.49
C LEU A 88 4.44 -7.99 -8.10
N VAL A 89 4.00 -8.77 -9.08
CA VAL A 89 3.38 -10.08 -8.86
C VAL A 89 4.23 -11.16 -9.52
N ASP A 90 4.67 -12.11 -8.71
CA ASP A 90 5.44 -13.28 -9.15
C ASP A 90 4.57 -14.54 -9.05
N LYS A 91 4.12 -15.04 -10.21
CA LYS A 91 3.25 -16.22 -10.31
C LYS A 91 4.08 -17.48 -10.04
N LYS A 92 3.64 -18.27 -9.05
CA LYS A 92 4.19 -19.59 -8.72
C LYS A 92 3.79 -20.65 -9.73
#